data_AF-A1KV14-F1
#
_entry.id   AF-A1KV14-F1
#
_cell.length_a   1.000
_cell.length_b   1.000
_cell.length_c   1.000
_cell.angle_alpha   90.00
_cell.angle_beta   90.00
_cell.angle_gamma   90.00
#
_symmetry.space_group_name_H-M   'P 1'
#
loop_
_entity.id
_entity.type
_entity.pdbx_description
1 polymer ?
#
loop_
_entity_poly.entity_id
_entity_poly.type
_entity_poly.pdbx_seq_one_letter_code
_entity_poly.pdbx_strand_id
1 'polypeptide(L)'
;MSAVFIAPYLTAFHEQEKTFEYAELTVTAPNRSGRAIKLDADGQHYRLSCYGFDSLCTGGNIGRTIRAEQVRAVLSETVGKGFLNGVLLEYRNSGSVYKQ
;
A
#
# COMPACT_ATOMS: atom_id res chain seq x y z
N MET A 1 -9.50 -21.16 -30.38
CA MET A 1 -9.48 -19.85 -29.70
C MET A 1 -8.28 -19.87 -28.77
N SER A 2 -7.24 -19.09 -29.06
CA SER A 2 -6.06 -19.01 -28.21
C SER A 2 -6.25 -17.91 -27.19
N ALA A 3 -6.38 -18.27 -25.91
CA ALA A 3 -6.29 -17.33 -24.81
C ALA A 3 -4.82 -17.21 -24.41
N VAL A 4 -4.20 -16.10 -24.81
CA VAL A 4 -2.89 -15.70 -24.30
C VAL A 4 -3.15 -15.02 -22.95
N PHE A 5 -3.07 -15.78 -21.86
CA PHE A 5 -3.00 -15.23 -20.50
C PHE A 5 -1.55 -14.82 -20.25
N ILE A 6 -1.24 -13.54 -20.46
CA ILE A 6 -0.01 -12.95 -19.93
C ILE A 6 -0.32 -12.55 -18.48
N ALA A 7 0.12 -13.35 -17.52
CA ALA A 7 0.24 -12.94 -16.12
C ALA A 7 1.73 -12.75 -15.80
N PRO A 8 2.33 -11.57 -16.03
CA PRO A 8 3.77 -11.41 -15.89
C PRO A 8 4.16 -10.89 -14.49
N TYR A 9 3.33 -11.08 -13.47
CA TYR A 9 3.58 -10.52 -12.12
C TYR A 9 3.37 -11.50 -10.95
N LEU A 10 3.08 -12.79 -11.19
CA LEU A 10 2.79 -13.74 -10.11
C LEU A 10 3.94 -14.69 -9.76
N THR A 11 5.02 -14.75 -10.53
CA THR A 11 6.09 -15.76 -10.33
C THR A 11 7.38 -15.22 -9.71
N ALA A 12 7.39 -13.96 -9.21
CA ALA A 12 8.57 -13.38 -8.55
C ALA A 12 8.22 -12.45 -7.37
N PHE A 13 7.02 -12.58 -6.81
CA PHE A 13 6.59 -11.82 -5.64
C PHE A 13 6.68 -12.74 -4.42
N HIS A 14 7.81 -12.71 -3.71
CA HIS A 14 7.90 -13.21 -2.34
C HIS A 14 7.17 -12.20 -1.45
N GLU A 15 5.85 -12.29 -1.45
CA GLU A 15 4.95 -11.42 -0.72
C GLU A 15 4.85 -11.87 0.74
N GLN A 16 5.40 -11.09 1.66
CA GLN A 16 5.21 -11.32 3.09
C GLN A 16 4.08 -10.43 3.58
N GLU A 17 3.00 -11.04 4.07
CA GLU A 17 2.00 -10.31 4.84
C GLU A 17 2.64 -9.87 6.16
N LYS A 18 2.63 -8.56 6.41
CA LYS A 18 3.13 -7.96 7.63
C LYS A 18 2.04 -7.18 8.33
N THR A 19 1.95 -7.38 9.64
CA THR A 19 1.10 -6.58 10.53
C THR A 19 1.98 -5.62 11.31
N PHE A 20 1.62 -4.35 11.29
CA PHE A 20 2.22 -3.30 12.10
C PHE A 20 1.25 -2.91 13.20
N GLU A 21 1.72 -2.87 14.45
CA GLU A 21 0.89 -2.44 15.57
C GLU A 21 0.45 -0.98 15.39
N TYR A 22 1.39 -0.13 14.94
CA TYR A 22 1.16 1.26 14.59
C TYR A 22 1.84 1.61 13.27
N ALA A 23 1.18 2.39 12.43
CA ALA A 23 1.77 2.98 11.24
C ALA A 23 1.16 4.35 10.92
N GLU A 24 1.94 5.20 10.26
CA GLU A 24 1.43 6.41 9.62
C GLU A 24 1.21 6.16 8.14
N LEU A 25 -0.01 6.40 7.66
CA LEU A 25 -0.41 6.30 6.26
C LEU A 25 -0.54 7.69 5.67
N THR A 26 0.21 7.99 4.61
CA THR A 26 0.13 9.28 3.90
C THR A 26 -0.07 9.07 2.41
N VAL A 27 -1.12 9.65 1.83
CA VAL A 27 -1.32 9.58 0.38
C VAL A 27 -0.36 10.54 -0.32
N THR A 28 0.42 10.01 -1.24
CA THR A 28 1.39 10.77 -2.05
C THR A 28 0.98 10.74 -3.51
N ALA A 29 1.21 11.84 -4.22
CA ALA A 29 0.93 11.95 -5.65
C ALA A 29 2.14 12.53 -6.38
N PRO A 30 3.25 11.78 -6.54
CA PRO A 30 4.37 12.24 -7.34
C PRO A 30 3.94 12.36 -8.81
N ASN A 31 4.36 13.46 -9.44
CA ASN A 31 3.91 13.95 -10.74
C ASN A 31 3.87 12.91 -11.89
N ARG A 32 4.60 11.78 -11.83
CA ARG A 32 4.73 10.81 -12.94
C ARG A 32 4.37 9.36 -12.60
N SER A 33 4.06 9.02 -11.34
CA SER A 33 3.96 7.62 -10.88
C SER A 33 2.61 7.26 -10.24
N GLY A 34 1.59 8.09 -10.44
CA GLY A 34 0.27 7.89 -9.87
C GLY A 34 0.25 8.10 -8.35
N ARG A 35 -0.96 8.02 -7.77
CA ARG A 35 -1.13 8.11 -6.32
C ARG A 35 -0.65 6.82 -5.65
N ALA A 36 -0.08 6.95 -4.47
CA ALA A 36 0.39 5.83 -3.66
C ALA A 36 0.21 6.13 -2.17
N ILE A 37 0.09 5.09 -1.36
CA ILE A 37 0.06 5.21 0.09
C ILE A 37 1.48 5.03 0.61
N LYS A 38 2.05 6.06 1.22
CA LYS A 38 3.27 5.93 2.01
C LYS A 38 2.89 5.33 3.37
N LEU A 39 3.47 4.19 3.73
CA LEU A 39 3.33 3.56 5.04
C LEU A 39 4.66 3.72 5.78
N ASP A 40 4.62 4.42 6.92
CA ASP A 40 5.77 4.62 7.80
C ASP A 40 5.53 3.84 9.10
N ALA A 41 6.35 2.81 9.36
CA ALA A 41 6.23 1.94 10.53
C ALA A 41 7.57 1.32 10.90
N ASP A 42 7.87 1.16 12.19
CA ASP A 42 9.10 0.55 12.71
C ASP A 42 10.41 1.17 12.15
N GLY A 43 10.40 2.47 11.83
CA GLY A 43 11.54 3.14 11.19
C GLY A 43 11.77 2.75 9.72
N GLN A 44 10.85 2.00 9.12
CA GLN A 44 10.83 1.63 7.71
C GLN A 44 9.77 2.44 6.95
N HIS A 45 10.01 2.60 5.65
CA HIS A 45 9.15 3.34 4.75
C HIS A 45 8.77 2.48 3.55
N TYR A 46 7.47 2.33 3.33
CA TYR A 46 6.90 1.56 2.23
C TYR A 46 6.04 2.45 1.35
N ARG A 47 5.96 2.11 0.07
CA ARG A 47 5.16 2.78 -0.94
C ARG A 47 4.17 1.77 -1.50
N LEU A 48 2.94 1.81 -0.99
CA LEU A 48 1.89 0.87 -1.31
C LEU A 48 1.00 1.37 -2.43
N SER A 49 0.44 0.42 -3.19
CA SER A 49 -0.61 0.68 -4.17
C SER A 49 -1.87 1.23 -3.50
N CYS A 50 -2.63 2.04 -4.24
CA CYS A 50 -3.96 2.48 -3.84
C CYS A 50 -5.06 1.44 -4.09
N TYR A 51 -4.72 0.30 -4.70
CA TYR A 51 -5.65 -0.78 -5.00
C TYR A 51 -6.41 -1.23 -3.74
N GLY A 52 -7.75 -1.27 -3.81
CA GLY A 52 -8.62 -1.60 -2.68
C GLY A 52 -8.92 -0.44 -1.72
N PHE A 53 -8.25 0.71 -1.89
CA PHE A 53 -8.37 1.87 -1.02
C PHE A 53 -8.52 3.18 -1.83
N ASP A 54 -9.32 3.16 -2.90
CA ASP A 54 -9.51 4.31 -3.79
C ASP A 54 -10.08 5.54 -3.08
N SER A 55 -10.96 5.32 -2.09
CA SER A 55 -11.55 6.38 -1.26
C SER A 55 -10.49 7.09 -0.41
N LEU A 56 -9.57 6.33 0.16
CA LEU A 56 -8.40 6.85 0.86
C LEU A 56 -7.52 7.63 -0.12
N CYS A 57 -7.27 7.09 -1.31
CA CYS A 57 -6.43 7.70 -2.35
C CYS A 57 -7.12 8.79 -3.20
N THR A 58 -8.21 9.38 -2.72
CA THR A 58 -8.83 10.54 -3.36
C THR A 58 -7.92 11.78 -3.29
N GLY A 59 -8.12 12.72 -4.23
CA GLY A 59 -7.30 13.93 -4.30
C GLY A 59 -7.33 14.78 -3.02
N GLY A 60 -8.47 14.79 -2.32
CA GLY A 60 -8.64 15.52 -1.06
C GLY A 60 -7.83 14.96 0.12
N ASN A 61 -7.28 13.75 0.00
CA ASN A 61 -6.46 13.12 1.05
C ASN A 61 -4.96 13.19 0.74
N ILE A 62 -4.54 13.79 -0.38
CA ILE A 62 -3.12 13.93 -0.72
C ILE A 62 -2.41 14.77 0.36
N GLY A 63 -1.30 14.25 0.88
CA GLY A 63 -0.52 14.89 1.95
C GLY A 63 -1.13 14.75 3.35
N ARG A 64 -2.31 14.13 3.48
CA ARG A 64 -2.92 13.87 4.78
C ARG A 64 -2.28 12.62 5.40
N THR A 65 -1.81 12.77 6.63
CA THR A 65 -1.31 11.66 7.44
C THR A 65 -2.40 11.10 8.33
N ILE A 66 -2.57 9.79 8.31
CA ILE A 66 -3.48 9.02 9.15
C ILE A 66 -2.62 8.16 10.07
N ARG A 67 -2.77 8.36 11.38
CA ARG A 67 -2.21 7.43 12.37
C ARG A 67 -3.15 6.26 12.52
N ALA A 68 -2.67 5.07 12.20
CA ALA A 68 -3.47 3.87 12.18
C ALA A 68 -2.86 2.78 13.07
N GLU A 69 -3.74 1.95 13.59
CA GLU A 69 -3.41 0.79 14.41
C GLU A 69 -3.69 -0.48 13.61
N GLN A 70 -2.98 -1.56 13.94
CA GLN A 70 -3.18 -2.89 13.36
C GLN A 70 -3.22 -2.86 11.83
N VAL A 71 -2.19 -2.25 11.24
CA VAL A 71 -2.09 -2.05 9.80
C VAL A 71 -1.54 -3.32 9.16
N ARG A 72 -2.30 -3.93 8.25
CA ARG A 72 -1.90 -5.13 7.51
C ARG A 72 -1.58 -4.74 6.08
N ALA A 73 -0.41 -5.15 5.62
CA ALA A 73 0.02 -4.94 4.24
C ALA A 73 0.76 -6.18 3.72
N VAL A 74 0.64 -6.40 2.43
CA VAL A 74 1.50 -7.33 1.70
C VAL A 74 2.68 -6.55 1.17
N LEU A 75 3.89 -6.97 1.52
CA LEU A 75 5.13 -6.30 1.12
C LEU A 75 5.92 -7.17 0.15
N SER A 76 6.49 -6.55 -0.86
CA SER A 76 7.37 -7.22 -1.82
C SER A 76 8.83 -7.04 -1.39
N GLU A 77 9.53 -8.16 -1.20
CA GLU A 77 10.96 -8.16 -0.84
C GLU A 77 11.87 -7.61 -1.96
N THR A 78 11.39 -7.61 -3.21
CA THR A 78 12.21 -7.38 -4.41
C THR A 78 12.21 -5.95 -4.93
N VAL A 79 11.46 -5.03 -4.31
CA VAL A 79 11.27 -3.69 -4.89
C VAL A 79 12.19 -2.66 -4.25
N GLY A 80 13.21 -2.24 -5.01
CA GLY A 80 14.14 -1.18 -4.66
C GLY A 80 13.46 0.16 -4.36
N LYS A 81 14.13 0.99 -3.56
CA LYS A 81 13.71 2.34 -3.13
C LYS A 81 13.28 3.17 -4.35
N GLY A 82 11.97 3.31 -4.59
CA GLY A 82 11.42 4.18 -5.64
C GLY A 82 10.16 3.68 -6.35
N PHE A 83 9.86 2.37 -6.29
CA PHE A 83 8.67 1.78 -6.91
C PHE A 83 7.66 1.29 -5.87
N LEU A 84 6.44 0.96 -6.32
CA LEU A 84 5.41 0.37 -5.44
C LEU A 84 5.92 -0.97 -4.89
N ASN A 85 6.04 -1.07 -3.57
CA ASN A 85 6.62 -2.22 -2.88
C ASN A 85 5.64 -2.95 -1.96
N GLY A 86 4.34 -2.71 -2.14
CA GLY A 86 3.32 -3.47 -1.42
C GLY A 86 1.88 -3.03 -1.71
N VAL A 87 0.94 -3.68 -1.03
CA VAL A 87 -0.50 -3.41 -1.07
C VAL A 87 -1.02 -3.34 0.36
N LEU A 88 -1.84 -2.33 0.65
CA LEU A 88 -2.54 -2.24 1.93
C LEU A 88 -3.72 -3.20 1.93
N LEU A 89 -3.89 -3.98 3.00
CA LEU A 89 -5.02 -4.92 3.17
C LEU A 89 -6.05 -4.38 4.14
N GLU A 90 -5.60 -3.84 5.27
CA GLU A 90 -6.44 -3.41 6.38
C GLU A 90 -5.74 -2.36 7.23
N TYR A 91 -6.50 -1.43 7.80
CA TYR A 91 -6.02 -0.56 8.87
C TYR A 91 -7.17 -0.17 9.81
N ARG A 92 -6.85 0.15 11.07
CA ARG A 92 -7.80 0.73 12.02
C ARG A 92 -7.49 2.19 12.25
N ASN A 93 -8.52 3.02 12.22
CA ASN A 93 -8.39 4.43 12.59
C ASN A 93 -9.64 4.87 13.35
N SER A 94 -9.44 5.49 14.52
CA SER A 94 -10.52 6.06 15.34
C SER A 94 -11.65 5.06 15.64
N GLY A 95 -11.30 3.81 15.98
CA GLY A 95 -12.25 2.74 16.28
C GLY A 95 -12.95 2.12 15.06
N SER A 96 -12.72 2.66 13.86
CA SER A 96 -13.24 2.10 12.60
C SER A 96 -12.21 1.20 11.93
N VAL A 97 -12.68 0.14 11.27
CA VAL A 97 -11.83 -0.81 10.53
C VAL A 97 -12.06 -0.61 9.03
N TYR A 98 -10.98 -0.48 8.27
CA TYR A 98 -11.01 -0.30 6.83
C TYR A 98 -10.29 -1.48 6.18
N LYS A 99 -10.93 -2.16 5.22
CA LYS A 99 -10.41 -3.35 4.54
C LYS A 99 -10.66 -3.27 3.04
N GLN A 100 -9.79 -3.90 2.25
CA GLN A 100 -9.97 -4.14 0.82
C GLN A 100 -11.11 -5.13 0.53
#